data_AF-A0A6J6DGB3-F1
#
_entry.id   AF-A0A6J6DGB3-F1
#
_cell.length_a   1.000
_cell.length_b   1.000
_cell.length_c   1.000
_cell.angle_alpha   90.00
_cell.angle_beta   90.00
_cell.angle_gamma   90.00
#
_symmetry.space_group_name_H-M   'P 1'
#
loop_
_entity.id
_entity.type
_entity.pdbx_description
1 polymer ?
#
loop_
_entity_poly.entity_id
_entity_poly.type
_entity_poly.pdbx_seq_one_letter_code
_entity_poly.pdbx_strand_id
1 'polypeptide(L)'
;MQSVGVKGIHIAERDTQRVTNPKPVDTFWNTWSVDGFISEGLQPAELGWGTHEKWMPENARRFADPESPAIYLESPGAETRVRTWCPTLGEQYGFLVTHNESLSISDFYSVRDESGELVFRPTCHYAYHPCNDAVLSFHELFGNGGRNQSTKHVLDEDELVDGIDELGVLLYGHDRNAFWFGSRLSIEEARALAPYNTATGLQISSAVLAGLVWALENPNEGIVETDEMDHVRCLEVQVPYLGPVEGHYTDWTPLTRRLGLFVDDIDESDPWQFRNILVR
;
A
#
# COMPACT_ATOMS: atom_id res chain seq x y z
N MET A 1 4.90 -18.14 0.94
CA MET A 1 5.12 -17.26 2.13
C MET A 1 5.56 -18.04 3.37
N GLN A 2 4.80 -19.04 3.85
CA GLN A 2 5.12 -19.79 5.08
C GLN A 2 6.53 -20.39 5.12
N SER A 3 6.92 -21.15 4.09
CA SER A 3 8.19 -21.89 4.04
C SER A 3 9.43 -21.00 4.06
N VAL A 4 9.30 -19.75 3.63
CA VAL A 4 10.39 -18.76 3.58
C VAL A 4 10.32 -17.77 4.75
N GLY A 5 9.39 -17.97 5.69
CA GLY A 5 9.31 -17.18 6.92
C GLY A 5 8.78 -15.76 6.75
N VAL A 6 8.03 -15.45 5.69
CA VAL A 6 7.40 -14.13 5.55
C VAL A 6 6.30 -13.97 6.60
N LYS A 7 6.46 -13.00 7.49
CA LYS A 7 5.47 -12.65 8.53
C LYS A 7 4.40 -11.72 8.00
N GLY A 8 4.77 -10.82 7.10
CA GLY A 8 3.81 -9.93 6.49
C GLY A 8 4.35 -9.17 5.30
N ILE A 9 3.48 -8.32 4.78
CA ILE A 9 3.59 -7.62 3.52
C ILE A 9 3.04 -6.22 3.74
N HIS A 10 3.83 -5.20 3.42
CA HIS A 10 3.23 -3.90 3.13
C HIS A 10 3.08 -3.77 1.61
N ILE A 11 1.95 -3.23 1.16
CA ILE A 11 1.94 -2.52 -0.11
C ILE A 11 2.64 -1.20 0.19
N ALA A 12 3.92 -1.10 -0.17
CA ALA A 12 4.81 -0.03 0.25
C ALA A 12 5.01 0.92 -0.92
N GLU A 13 4.32 2.06 -0.83
CA GLU A 13 4.26 3.03 -1.91
C GLU A 13 4.78 4.40 -1.47
N ARG A 14 5.51 5.04 -2.38
CA ARG A 14 5.95 6.41 -2.25
C ARG A 14 5.78 7.17 -3.57
N ASP A 15 4.77 8.02 -3.60
CA ASP A 15 4.61 8.99 -4.67
C ASP A 15 5.40 10.28 -4.34
N THR A 16 6.26 10.67 -5.27
CA THR A 16 7.12 11.86 -5.18
C THR A 16 6.81 12.89 -6.27
N GLN A 17 5.82 12.62 -7.11
CA GLN A 17 5.36 13.55 -8.13
C GLN A 17 4.94 14.86 -7.49
N ARG A 18 5.36 15.97 -8.10
CA ARG A 18 5.13 17.32 -7.57
C ARG A 18 4.92 18.32 -8.68
N VAL A 19 4.27 19.42 -8.36
CA VAL A 19 4.07 20.55 -9.27
C VAL A 19 4.96 21.74 -8.91
N THR A 20 4.96 22.78 -9.75
CA THR A 20 5.67 24.04 -9.47
C THR A 20 4.95 24.89 -8.43
N ASN A 21 3.63 24.99 -8.53
CA ASN A 21 2.82 25.88 -7.70
C ASN A 21 2.43 25.16 -6.41
N PRO A 22 2.49 25.81 -5.24
CA PRO A 22 2.06 25.16 -4.01
C PRO A 22 0.56 24.85 -4.07
N LYS A 23 0.16 23.74 -3.45
CA LYS A 23 -1.24 23.38 -3.21
C LYS A 23 -2.05 24.58 -2.66
N PRO A 24 -3.16 24.97 -3.31
CA PRO A 24 -4.07 25.98 -2.80
C PRO A 24 -4.76 25.57 -1.49
N VAL A 25 -5.14 26.56 -0.68
CA VAL A 25 -6.01 26.36 0.50
C VAL A 25 -7.40 25.94 0.02
N ASP A 26 -8.09 25.10 0.81
CA ASP A 26 -9.43 24.59 0.52
C ASP A 26 -9.52 23.88 -0.84
N THR A 27 -8.44 23.15 -1.18
CA THR A 27 -8.37 22.31 -2.38
C THR A 27 -7.71 20.98 -2.07
N PHE A 28 -8.28 19.88 -2.52
CA PHE A 28 -7.67 18.55 -2.43
C PHE A 28 -6.95 18.22 -3.75
N TRP A 29 -5.63 18.04 -3.71
CA TRP A 29 -4.79 17.69 -4.85
C TRP A 29 -4.29 16.26 -4.71
N ASN A 30 -4.33 15.48 -5.78
CA ASN A 30 -3.83 14.11 -5.81
C ASN A 30 -3.40 13.75 -7.23
N THR A 31 -2.61 12.69 -7.38
CA THR A 31 -2.14 12.16 -8.68
C THR A 31 -3.14 11.19 -9.32
N TRP A 32 -4.19 10.82 -8.60
CA TRP A 32 -5.31 10.00 -9.05
C TRP A 32 -6.61 10.44 -8.36
N SER A 33 -7.71 9.73 -8.60
CA SER A 33 -9.07 10.08 -8.15
C SER A 33 -9.15 10.63 -6.73
N VAL A 34 -9.43 11.94 -6.61
CA VAL A 34 -9.60 12.59 -5.31
C VAL A 34 -10.82 12.04 -4.56
N ASP A 35 -11.93 11.80 -5.25
CA ASP A 35 -13.14 11.24 -4.64
C ASP A 35 -12.93 9.81 -4.15
N GLY A 36 -12.23 9.00 -4.96
CA GLY A 36 -11.84 7.65 -4.58
C GLY A 36 -10.98 7.68 -3.32
N PHE A 37 -9.91 8.46 -3.34
CA PHE A 37 -8.95 8.51 -2.23
C PHE A 37 -9.56 9.05 -0.93
N ILE A 38 -10.41 10.07 -1.00
CA ILE A 38 -11.17 10.54 0.18
C ILE A 38 -12.09 9.44 0.71
N SER A 39 -12.80 8.74 -0.17
CA SER A 39 -13.74 7.68 0.22
C SER A 39 -13.02 6.57 0.98
N GLU A 40 -11.97 5.97 0.40
CA GLU A 40 -11.19 4.91 1.06
C GLU A 40 -10.41 5.43 2.28
N GLY A 41 -9.91 6.66 2.24
CA GLY A 41 -9.19 7.27 3.35
C GLY A 41 -10.08 7.53 4.57
N LEU A 42 -11.38 7.73 4.36
CA LEU A 42 -12.38 7.88 5.42
C LEU A 42 -13.01 6.55 5.87
N GLN A 43 -12.81 5.47 5.12
CA GLN A 43 -13.16 4.13 5.58
C GLN A 43 -12.24 3.71 6.74
N PRO A 44 -12.66 2.71 7.55
CA PRO A 44 -11.82 2.14 8.59
C PRO A 44 -10.43 1.75 8.07
N ALA A 45 -9.39 2.00 8.85
CA ALA A 45 -8.09 1.38 8.62
C ALA A 45 -8.28 -0.14 8.65
N GLU A 46 -7.80 -0.86 7.63
CA GLU A 46 -8.11 -2.28 7.44
C GLU A 46 -6.87 -3.04 6.98
N LEU A 47 -6.70 -4.25 7.50
CA LEU A 47 -5.52 -5.06 7.26
C LEU A 47 -5.81 -6.55 7.39
N GLY A 48 -5.24 -7.33 6.48
CA GLY A 48 -5.07 -8.76 6.64
C GLY A 48 -4.25 -9.05 7.90
N TRP A 49 -4.71 -9.99 8.73
CA TRP A 49 -4.20 -10.19 10.08
C TRP A 49 -3.36 -11.47 10.17
N GLY A 50 -2.05 -11.30 10.32
CA GLY A 50 -1.12 -12.41 10.34
C GLY A 50 -1.19 -13.26 11.61
N THR A 51 -0.90 -14.55 11.47
CA THR A 51 -0.84 -15.49 12.61
C THR A 51 0.32 -15.22 13.56
N HIS A 52 1.33 -14.42 13.17
CA HIS A 52 2.45 -14.07 14.03
C HIS A 52 2.14 -12.91 14.99
N GLU A 53 1.08 -12.13 14.73
CA GLU A 53 0.74 -10.95 15.51
C GLU A 53 0.24 -11.33 16.91
N LYS A 54 0.84 -10.72 17.95
CA LYS A 54 0.52 -11.00 19.36
C LYS A 54 -0.26 -9.87 20.03
N TRP A 55 -0.49 -8.78 19.33
CA TRP A 55 -1.12 -7.58 19.86
C TRP A 55 -1.89 -6.85 18.78
N MET A 56 -3.06 -6.29 19.14
CA MET A 56 -3.83 -5.35 18.34
C MET A 56 -4.24 -4.16 19.23
N PRO A 57 -4.45 -2.95 18.67
CA PRO A 57 -4.89 -1.79 19.46
C PRO A 57 -6.31 -1.98 20.01
N GLU A 58 -6.67 -1.24 21.06
CA GLU A 58 -7.98 -1.35 21.74
C GLU A 58 -9.17 -1.05 20.81
N ASN A 59 -8.96 -0.21 19.79
CA ASN A 59 -9.96 0.12 18.79
C ASN A 59 -9.98 -0.85 17.60
N ALA A 60 -9.18 -1.93 17.62
CA ALA A 60 -9.25 -2.99 16.61
C ALA A 60 -10.49 -3.86 16.81
N ARG A 61 -11.06 -4.34 15.71
CA ARG A 61 -12.24 -5.21 15.67
C ARG A 61 -12.01 -6.33 14.66
N ARG A 62 -12.59 -7.49 14.98
CA ARG A 62 -12.70 -8.61 14.04
C ARG A 62 -14.05 -8.55 13.34
N PHE A 63 -14.12 -9.09 12.13
CA PHE A 63 -15.37 -9.25 11.41
C PHE A 63 -16.27 -10.30 12.08
N ALA A 64 -17.57 -10.25 11.77
CA ALA A 64 -18.54 -11.22 12.29
C ALA A 64 -18.29 -12.64 11.75
N ASP A 65 -17.75 -12.75 10.53
CA ASP A 65 -17.24 -14.00 9.99
C ASP A 65 -15.91 -14.35 10.67
N PRO A 66 -15.85 -15.44 11.47
CA PRO A 66 -14.62 -15.85 12.14
C PRO A 66 -13.51 -16.28 11.19
N GLU A 67 -13.84 -16.63 9.94
CA GLU A 67 -12.86 -17.05 8.93
C GLU A 67 -12.21 -15.87 8.20
N SER A 68 -12.74 -14.66 8.40
CA SER A 68 -12.26 -13.44 7.76
C SER A 68 -10.73 -13.31 7.88
N PRO A 69 -10.04 -12.95 6.77
CA PRO A 69 -8.59 -12.81 6.77
C PRO A 69 -8.09 -11.59 7.53
N ALA A 70 -8.97 -10.70 7.98
CA ALA A 70 -8.63 -9.34 8.36
C ALA A 70 -9.20 -8.88 9.69
N ILE A 71 -8.69 -7.73 10.13
CA ILE A 71 -9.26 -6.87 11.15
C ILE A 71 -9.42 -5.46 10.60
N TYR A 72 -10.21 -4.64 11.29
CA TYR A 72 -10.28 -3.21 11.03
C TYR A 72 -10.10 -2.41 12.32
N LEU A 73 -9.70 -1.15 12.19
CA LEU A 73 -9.58 -0.20 13.29
C LEU A 73 -10.76 0.76 13.22
N GLU A 74 -11.34 1.11 14.37
CA GLU A 74 -12.38 2.16 14.47
C GLU A 74 -11.74 3.57 14.36
N SER A 75 -10.98 3.80 13.29
CA SER A 75 -10.37 5.07 12.89
C SER A 75 -10.20 5.15 11.36
N PRO A 76 -10.27 6.33 10.74
CA PRO A 76 -10.04 6.50 9.31
C PRO A 76 -8.65 6.01 8.87
N GLY A 77 -8.57 5.33 7.73
CA GLY A 77 -7.32 4.81 7.19
C GLY A 77 -6.29 5.90 6.88
N ALA A 78 -6.73 7.01 6.28
CA ALA A 78 -5.86 8.15 5.95
C ALA A 78 -5.45 9.01 7.17
N GLU A 79 -6.03 8.77 8.35
CA GLU A 79 -5.59 9.37 9.62
C GLU A 79 -4.68 8.41 10.42
N THR A 80 -4.67 7.12 10.04
CA THR A 80 -3.91 6.07 10.69
C THR A 80 -2.55 5.93 10.02
N ARG A 81 -1.47 6.13 10.78
CA ARG A 81 -0.09 6.06 10.24
C ARG A 81 0.60 4.77 10.64
N VAL A 82 1.40 4.23 9.72
CA VAL A 82 2.27 3.07 9.90
C VAL A 82 3.70 3.40 9.50
N ARG A 83 4.67 2.75 10.15
CA ARG A 83 6.10 2.81 9.78
C ARG A 83 6.34 1.82 8.65
N THR A 84 6.90 2.28 7.54
CA THR A 84 7.23 1.46 6.38
C THR A 84 8.54 1.93 5.74
N TRP A 85 8.90 1.31 4.62
CA TRP A 85 10.14 1.58 3.90
C TRP A 85 9.96 1.37 2.40
N CYS A 86 10.50 2.30 1.59
CA CYS A 86 10.64 2.15 0.14
C CYS A 86 12.08 2.46 -0.31
N PRO A 87 12.58 1.91 -1.44
CA PRO A 87 13.97 2.05 -1.84
C PRO A 87 14.49 3.48 -2.02
N THR A 88 13.67 4.40 -2.54
CA THR A 88 14.16 5.74 -2.95
C THR A 88 14.56 6.60 -1.76
N LEU A 89 13.71 6.66 -0.73
CA LEU A 89 13.89 7.55 0.42
C LEU A 89 14.06 6.79 1.75
N GLY A 90 13.90 5.47 1.72
CA GLY A 90 14.04 4.60 2.87
C GLY A 90 12.85 4.65 3.81
N GLU A 91 13.13 4.81 5.09
CA GLU A 91 12.16 4.80 6.18
C GLU A 91 11.16 5.97 6.09
N GLN A 92 9.86 5.66 6.14
CA GLN A 92 8.80 6.65 6.01
C GLN A 92 7.56 6.31 6.83
N TYR A 93 6.65 7.27 6.96
CA TYR A 93 5.28 6.98 7.32
C TYR A 93 4.45 6.72 6.07
N GLY A 94 3.58 5.72 6.15
CA GLY A 94 2.47 5.53 5.22
C GLY A 94 1.14 5.64 5.95
N PHE A 95 0.08 5.95 5.22
CA PHE A 95 -1.29 5.83 5.68
C PHE A 95 -1.76 4.38 5.56
N LEU A 96 -2.51 3.90 6.55
CA LEU A 96 -3.11 2.55 6.59
C LEU A 96 -4.51 2.62 5.96
N VAL A 97 -4.54 2.99 4.67
CA VAL A 97 -5.79 3.05 3.90
C VAL A 97 -6.25 1.64 3.59
N THR A 98 -7.56 1.38 3.70
CA THR A 98 -8.12 0.08 3.32
C THR A 98 -7.96 -0.14 1.82
N HIS A 99 -7.63 -1.36 1.43
CA HIS A 99 -7.57 -1.75 0.03
C HIS A 99 -7.77 -3.27 -0.11
N ASN A 100 -8.31 -3.72 -1.24
CA ASN A 100 -8.79 -5.10 -1.41
C ASN A 100 -7.68 -6.14 -1.23
N GLU A 101 -6.49 -5.89 -1.77
CA GLU A 101 -5.32 -6.77 -1.69
C GLU A 101 -4.77 -6.92 -0.27
N SER A 102 -5.07 -5.97 0.63
CA SER A 102 -4.79 -6.14 2.06
C SER A 102 -5.51 -7.37 2.62
N LEU A 103 -6.68 -7.71 2.08
CA LEU A 103 -7.47 -8.88 2.47
C LEU A 103 -7.17 -10.07 1.57
N SER A 104 -7.23 -9.88 0.24
CA SER A 104 -7.13 -10.98 -0.73
C SER A 104 -5.77 -11.67 -0.65
N ILE A 105 -4.65 -10.92 -0.55
CA ILE A 105 -3.30 -11.50 -0.43
C ILE A 105 -3.17 -12.29 0.88
N SER A 106 -3.68 -11.76 2.00
CA SER A 106 -3.66 -12.48 3.27
C SER A 106 -4.50 -13.76 3.22
N ASP A 107 -5.65 -13.73 2.57
CA ASP A 107 -6.48 -14.92 2.38
C ASP A 107 -5.81 -15.94 1.47
N PHE A 108 -5.34 -15.51 0.30
CA PHE A 108 -4.68 -16.34 -0.70
C PHE A 108 -3.46 -17.10 -0.16
N TYR A 109 -2.68 -16.46 0.72
CA TYR A 109 -1.53 -17.10 1.37
C TYR A 109 -1.84 -17.79 2.70
N SER A 110 -3.11 -17.91 3.09
CA SER A 110 -3.51 -18.65 4.27
C SER A 110 -3.26 -20.15 4.11
N VAL A 111 -2.60 -20.76 5.08
CA VAL A 111 -2.39 -22.22 5.13
C VAL A 111 -3.18 -22.79 6.29
N ARG A 112 -3.92 -23.86 6.01
CA ARG A 112 -4.65 -24.64 6.99
C ARG A 112 -4.06 -26.04 7.10
N ASP A 113 -4.10 -26.62 8.29
CA ASP A 113 -3.69 -28.00 8.50
C ASP A 113 -4.78 -29.00 8.03
N GLU A 114 -4.52 -30.30 8.22
CA GLU A 114 -5.46 -31.37 7.85
C GLU A 114 -6.80 -31.28 8.59
N SER A 115 -6.85 -30.61 9.74
CA SER A 115 -8.08 -30.40 10.52
C SER A 115 -8.87 -29.17 10.08
N GLY A 116 -8.29 -28.33 9.21
CA GLY A 116 -8.85 -27.07 8.76
C GLY A 116 -8.47 -25.86 9.62
N GLU A 117 -7.61 -26.06 10.63
CA GLU A 117 -7.13 -24.98 11.51
C GLU A 117 -6.14 -24.09 10.76
N LEU A 118 -6.30 -22.77 10.88
CA LEU A 118 -5.37 -21.79 10.32
C LEU A 118 -4.03 -21.85 11.04
N VAL A 119 -2.99 -22.30 10.34
CA VAL A 119 -1.62 -22.44 10.90
C VAL A 119 -0.66 -21.35 10.40
N PHE A 120 -1.01 -20.66 9.32
CA PHE A 120 -0.23 -19.55 8.80
C PHE A 120 -1.09 -18.57 8.02
N ARG A 121 -0.86 -17.27 8.23
CA ARG A 121 -1.36 -16.17 7.43
C ARG A 121 -0.36 -15.00 7.57
N PRO A 122 -0.01 -14.29 6.48
CA PRO A 122 0.77 -13.06 6.60
C PRO A 122 -0.11 -11.89 7.03
N THR A 123 0.43 -10.94 7.79
CA THR A 123 -0.17 -9.60 7.89
C THR A 123 -0.03 -8.92 6.52
N CYS A 124 -1.07 -8.28 5.99
CA CYS A 124 -1.00 -7.54 4.74
C CYS A 124 -1.77 -6.23 4.87
N HIS A 125 -1.14 -5.10 4.55
CA HIS A 125 -1.84 -3.82 4.47
C HIS A 125 -1.11 -2.79 3.62
N TYR A 126 -1.86 -1.78 3.21
CA TYR A 126 -1.29 -0.61 2.56
C TYR A 126 -0.47 0.22 3.55
N ALA A 127 0.67 0.74 3.08
CA ALA A 127 1.48 1.72 3.78
C ALA A 127 1.80 2.86 2.80
N TYR A 128 0.75 3.65 2.49
CA TYR A 128 0.77 4.59 1.38
C TYR A 128 1.30 5.96 1.80
N HIS A 129 2.43 6.38 1.22
CA HIS A 129 2.84 7.78 1.25
C HIS A 129 2.47 8.44 -0.09
N PRO A 130 1.34 9.15 -0.18
CA PRO A 130 0.93 9.79 -1.42
C PRO A 130 1.84 10.98 -1.74
N CYS A 131 1.60 11.65 -2.87
CA CYS A 131 2.32 12.87 -3.21
C CYS A 131 2.22 13.91 -2.08
N ASN A 132 3.21 14.79 -1.97
CA ASN A 132 3.28 15.75 -0.86
C ASN A 132 2.02 16.63 -0.78
N ASP A 133 1.43 16.99 -1.92
CA ASP A 133 0.21 17.80 -1.95
C ASP A 133 -0.99 17.02 -1.40
N ALA A 134 -1.10 15.72 -1.66
CA ALA A 134 -2.13 14.86 -1.08
C ALA A 134 -1.94 14.65 0.44
N VAL A 135 -0.69 14.57 0.93
CA VAL A 135 -0.41 14.59 2.38
C VAL A 135 -0.94 15.87 3.01
N LEU A 136 -0.69 17.03 2.39
CA LEU A 136 -1.21 18.32 2.86
C LEU A 136 -2.74 18.39 2.74
N SER A 137 -3.33 17.79 1.71
CA SER A 137 -4.78 17.71 1.52
C SER A 137 -5.48 16.91 2.60
N PHE A 138 -4.92 15.77 3.03
CA PHE A 138 -5.48 15.04 4.18
C PHE A 138 -5.27 15.77 5.49
N HIS A 139 -4.11 16.40 5.69
CA HIS A 139 -3.88 17.22 6.88
C HIS A 139 -4.94 18.33 7.02
N GLU A 140 -5.28 18.99 5.90
CA GLU A 140 -6.35 20.00 5.86
C GLU A 140 -7.75 19.40 6.08
N LEU A 141 -8.07 18.28 5.40
CA LEU A 141 -9.38 17.62 5.49
C LEU A 141 -9.68 17.18 6.93
N PHE A 142 -8.76 16.46 7.57
CA PHE A 142 -8.92 16.01 8.95
C PHE A 142 -8.89 17.17 9.95
N GLY A 143 -8.00 18.16 9.74
CA GLY A 143 -7.92 19.36 10.56
C GLY A 143 -9.21 20.19 10.57
N ASN A 144 -10.04 20.08 9.53
CA ASN A 144 -11.33 20.76 9.41
C ASN A 144 -12.55 19.87 9.75
N GLY A 145 -12.32 18.77 10.48
CA GLY A 145 -13.36 17.87 10.97
C GLY A 145 -13.93 16.94 9.89
N GLY A 146 -13.13 16.57 8.89
CA GLY A 146 -13.54 15.64 7.82
C GLY A 146 -14.43 16.27 6.75
N ARG A 147 -14.51 17.60 6.71
CA ARG A 147 -15.26 18.30 5.65
C ARG A 147 -14.40 18.38 4.40
N ASN A 148 -14.94 17.84 3.30
CA ASN A 148 -14.31 17.95 1.98
C ASN A 148 -14.01 19.41 1.64
N GLN A 149 -12.84 19.61 1.05
CA GLN A 149 -12.46 20.87 0.40
C GLN A 149 -13.45 21.23 -0.71
N SER A 150 -13.63 22.53 -0.96
CA SER A 150 -14.53 23.03 -1.99
C SER A 150 -14.08 22.68 -3.41
N THR A 151 -12.77 22.54 -3.62
CA THR A 151 -12.17 22.17 -4.91
C THR A 151 -11.42 20.85 -4.81
N LYS A 152 -11.54 20.03 -5.85
CA LYS A 152 -10.85 18.75 -6.01
C LYS A 152 -10.14 18.77 -7.36
N HIS A 153 -8.87 18.38 -7.38
CA HIS A 153 -8.05 18.45 -8.58
C HIS A 153 -7.18 17.20 -8.66
N VAL A 154 -7.28 16.50 -9.80
CA VAL A 154 -6.38 15.40 -10.14
C VAL A 154 -5.29 16.01 -11.01
N LEU A 155 -4.03 15.87 -10.57
CA LEU A 155 -2.87 16.41 -11.26
C LEU A 155 -2.66 15.67 -12.59
N ASP A 156 -2.56 16.44 -13.68
CA ASP A 156 -2.31 15.90 -15.02
C ASP A 156 -0.80 15.84 -15.34
N GLU A 157 -0.44 15.08 -16.38
CA GLU A 157 0.94 14.83 -16.75
C GLU A 157 1.72 16.11 -17.08
N ASP A 158 1.08 17.19 -17.52
CA ASP A 158 1.75 18.44 -17.90
C ASP A 158 1.91 19.42 -16.73
N GLU A 159 1.20 19.19 -15.62
CA GLU A 159 1.31 19.99 -14.39
C GLU A 159 2.48 19.55 -13.51
N LEU A 160 2.80 18.26 -13.55
CA LEU A 160 3.88 17.66 -12.79
C LEU A 160 5.26 18.11 -13.34
N VAL A 161 6.23 18.41 -12.48
CA VAL A 161 7.56 18.87 -12.93
C VAL A 161 8.59 17.75 -12.96
N ASP A 162 8.51 16.84 -12.01
CA ASP A 162 9.36 15.66 -11.86
C ASP A 162 8.71 14.69 -10.85
N GLY A 163 9.41 13.60 -10.58
CA GLY A 163 9.05 12.62 -9.55
C GLY A 163 8.73 11.26 -10.11
N ILE A 164 8.59 10.31 -9.21
CA ILE A 164 8.24 8.91 -9.48
C ILE A 164 7.04 8.50 -8.65
N ASP A 165 6.37 7.47 -9.14
CA ASP A 165 5.51 6.63 -8.32
C ASP A 165 6.25 5.31 -8.02
N GLU A 166 6.79 5.20 -6.81
CA GLU A 166 7.48 4.00 -6.32
C GLU A 166 6.49 3.08 -5.62
N LEU A 167 5.88 2.17 -6.39
CA LEU A 167 4.86 1.22 -5.93
C LEU A 167 5.40 -0.21 -5.97
N GLY A 168 5.43 -0.86 -4.80
CA GLY A 168 5.84 -2.25 -4.68
C GLY A 168 5.34 -2.93 -3.41
N VAL A 169 5.77 -4.17 -3.22
CA VAL A 169 5.47 -4.97 -2.04
C VAL A 169 6.72 -5.12 -1.19
N LEU A 170 6.63 -4.78 0.10
CA LEU A 170 7.67 -5.00 1.10
C LEU A 170 7.34 -6.29 1.87
N LEU A 171 7.96 -7.40 1.49
CA LEU A 171 7.91 -8.65 2.24
C LEU A 171 8.84 -8.53 3.46
N TYR A 172 8.40 -8.95 4.64
CA TYR A 172 9.20 -8.83 5.86
C TYR A 172 9.09 -10.03 6.80
N GLY A 173 10.07 -10.12 7.71
CA GLY A 173 10.14 -11.13 8.76
C GLY A 173 10.87 -12.43 8.39
N HIS A 174 11.29 -12.58 7.13
CA HIS A 174 12.09 -13.71 6.66
C HIS A 174 13.57 -13.59 7.11
N ASP A 175 14.38 -14.63 6.89
CA ASP A 175 15.80 -14.71 7.33
C ASP A 175 16.72 -13.60 6.78
N ARG A 176 16.25 -12.88 5.77
CA ARG A 176 16.92 -11.72 5.15
C ARG A 176 16.24 -10.39 5.50
N ASN A 177 15.56 -10.35 6.64
CA ASN A 177 14.80 -9.24 7.21
C ASN A 177 13.63 -8.75 6.34
N ALA A 178 13.89 -7.91 5.33
CA ALA A 178 12.88 -7.37 4.44
C ALA A 178 13.38 -7.22 3.00
N PHE A 179 12.44 -7.38 2.06
CA PHE A 179 12.66 -7.31 0.62
C PHE A 179 11.52 -6.55 -0.04
N TRP A 180 11.84 -5.41 -0.65
CA TRP A 180 10.91 -4.64 -1.47
C TRP A 180 11.06 -5.07 -2.93
N PHE A 181 9.94 -5.27 -3.64
CA PHE A 181 9.92 -5.51 -5.08
C PHE A 181 8.79 -4.71 -5.74
N GLY A 182 9.10 -3.96 -6.80
CA GLY A 182 8.11 -3.11 -7.44
C GLY A 182 8.65 -2.19 -8.53
N SER A 183 7.77 -1.32 -9.01
CA SER A 183 8.01 -0.31 -10.04
C SER A 183 8.53 1.00 -9.44
N ARG A 184 9.41 1.69 -10.16
CA ARG A 184 9.91 3.04 -9.84
C ARG A 184 9.71 3.97 -11.03
N LEU A 185 8.54 3.90 -11.65
CA LEU A 185 8.20 4.63 -12.87
C LEU A 185 8.26 6.14 -12.64
N SER A 186 9.02 6.83 -13.48
CA SER A 186 9.10 8.30 -13.44
C SER A 186 8.05 8.95 -14.32
N ILE A 187 7.70 10.20 -14.01
CA ILE A 187 6.78 10.99 -14.85
C ILE A 187 7.35 11.23 -16.25
N GLU A 188 8.68 11.37 -16.39
CA GLU A 188 9.34 11.53 -17.69
C GLU A 188 9.23 10.26 -18.54
N GLU A 189 9.41 9.09 -17.93
CA GLU A 189 9.23 7.80 -18.61
C GLU A 189 7.75 7.58 -18.96
N ALA A 190 6.82 7.88 -18.05
CA ALA A 190 5.38 7.73 -18.30
C ALA A 190 4.94 8.53 -19.55
N ARG A 191 5.32 9.81 -19.63
CA ARG A 191 5.08 10.70 -20.79
C ARG A 191 5.65 10.14 -22.10
N ALA A 192 6.82 9.50 -22.03
CA ALA A 192 7.49 8.93 -23.19
C ALA A 192 6.82 7.64 -23.67
N LEU A 193 6.21 6.87 -22.76
CA LEU A 193 5.61 5.57 -23.01
C LEU A 193 4.15 5.67 -23.47
N ALA A 194 3.35 6.50 -22.81
CA ALA A 194 1.93 6.63 -23.10
C ALA A 194 1.42 8.06 -22.81
N PRO A 195 0.75 8.72 -23.77
CA PRO A 195 0.23 10.06 -23.56
C PRO A 195 -0.90 10.08 -22.52
N TYR A 196 -1.16 11.24 -21.92
CA TYR A 196 -2.25 11.45 -20.96
C TYR A 196 -2.13 10.62 -19.68
N ASN A 197 -0.90 10.23 -19.31
CA ASN A 197 -0.66 9.43 -18.12
C ASN A 197 0.41 10.07 -17.24
N THR A 198 0.07 10.24 -15.96
CA THR A 198 1.05 10.37 -14.89
C THR A 198 1.73 9.02 -14.62
N ALA A 199 2.75 8.96 -13.76
CA ALA A 199 3.36 7.69 -13.37
C ALA A 199 2.32 6.78 -12.68
N THR A 200 1.55 7.33 -11.75
CA THR A 200 0.42 6.65 -11.08
C THR A 200 -0.60 6.14 -12.10
N GLY A 201 -1.02 7.01 -13.04
CA GLY A 201 -2.00 6.66 -14.05
C GLY A 201 -1.54 5.52 -14.96
N LEU A 202 -0.26 5.52 -15.36
CA LEU A 202 0.28 4.49 -16.25
C LEU A 202 0.43 3.12 -15.57
N GLN A 203 0.83 3.09 -14.29
CA GLN A 203 0.88 1.84 -13.53
C GLN A 203 -0.50 1.17 -13.46
N ILE A 204 -1.57 1.95 -13.21
CA ILE A 204 -2.94 1.44 -13.19
C ILE A 204 -3.44 1.06 -14.58
N SER A 205 -3.31 1.94 -15.57
CA SER A 205 -3.85 1.68 -16.92
C SER A 205 -3.16 0.49 -17.60
N SER A 206 -1.86 0.29 -17.36
CA SER A 206 -1.13 -0.89 -17.82
C SER A 206 -1.53 -2.18 -17.09
N ALA A 207 -1.89 -2.12 -15.79
CA ALA A 207 -2.44 -3.26 -15.06
C ALA A 207 -3.80 -3.68 -15.66
N VAL A 208 -4.66 -2.71 -15.95
CA VAL A 208 -5.95 -2.96 -16.62
C VAL A 208 -5.73 -3.59 -18.00
N LEU A 209 -4.75 -3.11 -18.78
CA LEU A 209 -4.39 -3.71 -20.07
C LEU A 209 -3.97 -5.19 -19.89
N ALA A 210 -3.10 -5.49 -18.93
CA ALA A 210 -2.68 -6.86 -18.64
C ALA A 210 -3.86 -7.75 -18.25
N GLY A 211 -4.76 -7.25 -17.41
CA GLY A 211 -5.98 -7.97 -17.03
C GLY A 211 -6.93 -8.23 -18.20
N LEU A 212 -7.08 -7.27 -19.12
CA LEU A 212 -7.87 -7.46 -20.34
C LEU A 212 -7.25 -8.52 -21.26
N VAL A 213 -5.93 -8.53 -21.42
CA VAL A 213 -5.22 -9.56 -22.19
C VAL A 213 -5.43 -10.92 -21.55
N TRP A 214 -5.23 -11.04 -20.24
CA TRP A 214 -5.43 -12.29 -19.51
C TRP A 214 -6.88 -12.79 -19.63
N ALA A 215 -7.88 -11.91 -19.51
CA ALA A 215 -9.29 -12.27 -19.63
C ALA A 215 -9.66 -12.75 -21.04
N LEU A 216 -9.05 -12.18 -22.08
CA LEU A 216 -9.24 -12.65 -23.47
C LEU A 216 -8.58 -14.01 -23.71
N GLU A 217 -7.46 -14.27 -23.06
CA GLU A 217 -6.73 -15.56 -23.12
C GLU A 217 -7.40 -16.64 -22.26
N ASN A 218 -8.12 -16.24 -21.20
CA ASN A 218 -8.78 -17.13 -20.23
C ASN A 218 -10.28 -16.77 -20.05
N PRO A 219 -11.12 -16.85 -21.10
CA PRO A 219 -12.45 -16.25 -21.10
C PRO A 219 -13.52 -17.01 -20.29
N ASN A 220 -13.19 -18.14 -19.67
CA ASN A 220 -14.14 -19.03 -19.00
C ASN A 220 -13.82 -19.29 -17.51
N GLU A 221 -12.95 -18.49 -16.89
CA GLU A 221 -12.53 -18.68 -15.48
C GLU A 221 -13.53 -18.16 -14.45
N GLY A 222 -14.60 -17.49 -14.89
CA GLY A 222 -15.62 -16.95 -13.98
C GLY A 222 -15.19 -15.62 -13.35
N ILE A 223 -15.51 -15.43 -12.07
CA ILE A 223 -15.06 -14.27 -11.29
C ILE A 223 -13.74 -14.66 -10.66
N VAL A 224 -12.69 -13.87 -10.91
CA VAL A 224 -11.35 -14.07 -10.34
C VAL A 224 -10.84 -12.77 -9.75
N GLU A 225 -10.00 -12.88 -8.72
CA GLU A 225 -9.17 -11.78 -8.23
C GLU A 225 -7.77 -11.82 -8.86
N THR A 226 -6.98 -10.76 -8.66
CA THR A 226 -5.62 -10.65 -9.24
C THR A 226 -4.68 -11.75 -8.73
N ASP A 227 -4.92 -12.27 -7.54
CA ASP A 227 -4.13 -13.34 -6.91
C ASP A 227 -4.25 -14.68 -7.64
N GLU A 228 -5.36 -14.89 -8.37
CA GLU A 228 -5.67 -16.12 -9.11
C GLU A 228 -5.20 -16.07 -10.57
N MET A 229 -4.80 -14.89 -11.05
CA MET A 229 -4.33 -14.69 -12.42
C MET A 229 -2.88 -15.15 -12.60
N ASP A 230 -2.50 -15.50 -13.83
CA ASP A 230 -1.11 -15.82 -14.16
C ASP A 230 -0.25 -14.55 -14.13
N HIS A 231 0.38 -14.30 -12.98
CA HIS A 231 1.22 -13.13 -12.77
C HIS A 231 2.38 -13.04 -13.77
N VAL A 232 2.92 -14.16 -14.29
CA VAL A 232 4.01 -14.14 -15.28
C VAL A 232 3.49 -13.55 -16.58
N ARG A 233 2.31 -14.01 -17.02
CA ARG A 233 1.67 -13.48 -18.24
C ARG A 233 1.23 -12.03 -18.07
N CYS A 234 0.62 -11.68 -16.94
CA CYS A 234 0.22 -10.30 -16.66
C CYS A 234 1.43 -9.35 -16.64
N LEU A 235 2.53 -9.73 -15.96
CA LEU A 235 3.75 -8.94 -15.93
C LEU A 235 4.45 -8.87 -17.29
N GLU A 236 4.41 -9.92 -18.12
CA GLU A 236 4.93 -9.86 -19.49
C GLU A 236 4.28 -8.72 -20.30
N VAL A 237 2.97 -8.52 -20.11
CA VAL A 237 2.22 -7.42 -20.75
C VAL A 237 2.49 -6.07 -20.09
N GLN A 238 2.58 -6.04 -18.76
CA GLN A 238 2.62 -4.79 -18.00
C GLN A 238 4.02 -4.16 -17.89
N VAL A 239 5.07 -4.98 -17.71
CA VAL A 239 6.46 -4.52 -17.46
C VAL A 239 6.96 -3.44 -18.45
N PRO A 240 6.63 -3.47 -19.76
CA PRO A 240 7.00 -2.39 -20.68
C PRO A 240 6.53 -0.98 -20.27
N TYR A 241 5.55 -0.87 -19.37
CA TYR A 241 4.95 0.38 -18.89
C TYR A 241 5.33 0.74 -17.45
N LEU A 242 6.17 -0.06 -16.79
CA LEU A 242 6.46 0.08 -15.36
C LEU A 242 7.80 0.77 -15.04
N GLY A 243 8.52 1.28 -16.05
CA GLY A 243 9.87 1.81 -15.83
C GLY A 243 10.79 0.74 -15.22
N PRO A 244 11.72 1.11 -14.32
CA PRO A 244 12.51 0.14 -13.56
C PRO A 244 11.62 -0.71 -12.66
N VAL A 245 11.74 -2.04 -12.79
CA VAL A 245 11.15 -3.02 -11.87
C VAL A 245 12.29 -3.73 -11.13
N GLU A 246 12.41 -3.48 -9.83
CA GLU A 246 13.62 -3.80 -9.07
C GLU A 246 13.31 -4.51 -7.75
N GLY A 247 14.29 -5.26 -7.24
CA GLY A 247 14.26 -5.91 -5.93
C GLY A 247 15.34 -5.37 -4.99
N HIS A 248 14.95 -4.96 -3.79
CA HIS A 248 15.85 -4.32 -2.81
C HIS A 248 15.72 -4.97 -1.44
N TYR A 249 16.83 -5.52 -0.93
CA TYR A 249 16.91 -5.95 0.47
C TYR A 249 17.27 -4.78 1.39
N THR A 250 16.78 -4.81 2.62
CA THR A 250 17.11 -3.81 3.64
C THR A 250 17.21 -4.44 5.03
N ASP A 251 18.11 -3.91 5.86
CA ASP A 251 18.20 -4.24 7.30
C ASP A 251 17.27 -3.35 8.15
N TRP A 252 16.51 -2.44 7.53
CA TRP A 252 15.57 -1.58 8.22
C TRP A 252 14.46 -2.38 8.91
N THR A 253 14.04 -1.93 10.10
CA THR A 253 12.87 -2.44 10.80
C THR A 253 12.06 -1.27 11.39
N PRO A 254 10.80 -1.49 11.80
CA PRO A 254 10.01 -0.49 12.54
C PRO A 254 10.62 -0.03 13.88
N LEU A 255 11.68 -0.70 14.36
CA LEU A 255 12.45 -0.31 15.54
C LEU A 255 13.66 0.56 15.22
N THR A 256 14.03 0.70 13.94
CA THR A 256 15.16 1.53 13.52
C THR A 256 14.88 3.01 13.79
N ARG A 257 15.85 3.70 14.42
CA ARG A 257 15.86 5.18 14.63
C ARG A 257 14.57 5.75 15.23
N ARG A 258 13.96 5.05 16.19
CA ARG A 258 12.89 5.62 17.02
C ARG A 258 13.39 6.84 17.80
N LEU A 259 12.51 7.81 18.06
CA LEU A 259 12.88 9.10 18.66
C LEU A 259 13.59 8.97 20.01
N GLY A 260 13.22 7.99 20.84
CA GLY A 260 13.87 7.69 22.12
C GLY A 260 13.74 8.75 23.21
N LEU A 261 13.00 9.84 22.97
CA LEU A 261 12.75 10.91 23.95
C LEU A 261 11.62 10.57 24.94
N PHE A 262 10.77 9.60 24.58
CA PHE A 262 9.63 9.14 25.36
C PHE A 262 9.65 7.62 25.44
N VAL A 263 8.91 7.07 26.42
CA VAL A 263 8.74 5.63 26.55
C VAL A 263 7.80 5.15 25.44
N ASP A 264 8.25 4.21 24.63
CA ASP A 264 7.45 3.59 23.58
C ASP A 264 6.96 2.20 24.01
N ASP A 265 5.69 1.89 23.76
CA ASP A 265 5.16 0.52 23.90
C ASP A 265 5.55 -0.32 22.68
N ILE A 266 6.70 -0.99 22.76
CA ILE A 266 7.30 -1.79 21.68
C ILE A 266 7.44 -3.26 22.06
N ASP A 267 7.58 -4.11 21.04
CA ASP A 267 8.05 -5.49 21.18
C ASP A 267 9.44 -5.63 20.57
N GLU A 268 10.48 -5.67 21.42
CA GLU A 268 11.87 -5.85 20.99
C GLU A 268 12.17 -7.29 20.54
N SER A 269 11.33 -8.27 20.91
CA SER A 269 11.54 -9.67 20.56
C SER A 269 11.18 -9.97 19.10
N ASP A 270 10.34 -9.13 18.50
CA ASP A 270 9.92 -9.24 17.11
C ASP A 270 9.69 -7.85 16.49
N PRO A 271 10.68 -7.30 15.75
CA PRO A 271 10.59 -5.96 15.19
C PRO A 271 9.38 -5.74 14.26
N TRP A 272 8.86 -6.81 13.65
CA TRP A 272 7.79 -6.78 12.65
C TRP A 272 6.38 -7.03 13.21
N GLN A 273 6.21 -6.93 14.53
CA GLN A 273 4.88 -6.88 15.13
C GLN A 273 4.16 -5.58 14.74
N PHE A 274 2.85 -5.66 14.49
CA PHE A 274 2.01 -4.51 14.22
C PHE A 274 2.07 -3.46 15.34
N ARG A 275 2.35 -3.90 16.58
CA ARG A 275 2.67 -3.04 17.73
C ARG A 275 3.76 -2.02 17.44
N ASN A 276 4.80 -2.42 16.70
CA ASN A 276 5.94 -1.58 16.34
C ASN A 276 5.68 -0.77 15.06
N ILE A 277 4.90 -1.33 14.14
CA ILE A 277 4.54 -0.73 12.85
C ILE A 277 3.58 0.45 13.05
N LEU A 278 2.49 0.25 13.81
CA LEU A 278 1.49 1.29 14.07
C LEU A 278 2.09 2.49 14.82
N VAL A 279 1.79 3.69 14.35
CA VAL A 279 2.20 4.94 15.01
C VAL A 279 1.20 5.29 16.11
N ARG A 280 1.70 5.40 17.34
CA ARG A 280 0.94 5.67 18.56
C ARG A 280 1.71 6.66 19.42
#